data_AF-A0A1C5TSR9-F1
#
_entry.id   AF-A0A1C5TSR9-F1
#
_cell.length_a   1.000
_cell.length_b   1.000
_cell.length_c   1.000
_cell.angle_alpha   90.00
_cell.angle_beta   90.00
_cell.angle_gamma   90.00
#
_symmetry.space_group_name_H-M   'P 1'
#
loop_
_entity.id
_entity.type
_entity.pdbx_description
1 polymer ?
#
loop_
_entity_poly.entity_id
_entity_poly.type
_entity_poly.pdbx_seq_one_letter_code
_entity_poly.pdbx_strand_id
1 'polypeptide(L)'
;MTESFQVGDRWLKPNYHAHIVFDWMNHETGKSRKLNDDDMMQMQTLASDILLMERGQSKAVTGKEHLERNDFIIEKQKAELQRMDAAKRHKEEQINLAEQELKQVKSEIRTDKLKKTATTAATAITSGVVSLFGSGKLKELEHANEKLQDEVSKRNTKIEKLQSQI
;
A
#
# COMPACT_ATOMS: atom_id res chain seq x y z
N MET A 1 5.00 -2.79 36.27
CA MET A 1 4.19 -1.74 35.63
C MET A 1 5.05 -0.48 35.61
N THR A 2 5.50 0.01 34.45
CA THR A 2 6.16 1.33 34.43
C THR A 2 5.07 2.39 34.33
N GLU A 3 4.98 3.24 35.35
CA GLU A 3 4.04 4.35 35.40
C GLU A 3 4.28 5.29 34.21
N SER A 4 3.31 5.37 33.32
CA SER A 4 3.21 6.38 32.27
C SER A 4 2.00 7.25 32.57
N PHE A 5 2.12 8.56 32.36
CA PHE A 5 1.02 9.49 32.58
C PHE A 5 0.73 10.30 31.32
N GLN A 6 -0.52 10.71 31.18
CA GLN A 6 -0.99 11.47 30.03
C GLN A 6 -0.86 12.98 30.32
N VAL A 7 -0.23 13.71 29.40
CA VAL A 7 -0.18 15.18 29.41
C VAL A 7 -0.72 15.67 28.07
N GLY A 8 -1.95 16.21 28.08
CA GLY A 8 -2.69 16.50 26.86
C GLY A 8 -2.96 15.21 26.07
N ASP A 9 -2.56 15.20 24.79
CA ASP A 9 -2.71 14.03 23.91
C ASP A 9 -1.48 13.10 23.88
N ARG A 10 -0.47 13.35 24.72
CA ARG A 10 0.80 12.59 24.72
C ARG A 10 0.96 11.77 25.99
N TRP A 11 1.37 10.51 25.81
CA TRP A 11 1.83 9.65 26.89
C TRP A 11 3.30 9.91 27.18
N LEU A 12 3.61 10.33 28.40
CA LEU A 12 4.97 10.55 28.87
C LEU A 12 5.41 9.40 29.77
N LYS A 13 6.59 8.88 29.48
CA LYS A 13 7.30 7.92 30.34
C LYS A 13 8.57 8.58 30.88
N PRO A 14 8.58 9.02 32.15
CA PRO A 14 9.77 9.63 32.75
C PRO A 14 10.90 8.60 32.87
N ASN A 15 12.14 9.07 32.73
CA ASN A 15 13.34 8.28 32.99
C ASN A 15 14.00 8.77 34.28
N TYR A 16 13.65 8.12 35.39
CA TYR A 16 14.26 8.38 36.69
C TYR A 16 15.69 7.84 36.71
N HIS A 17 16.64 8.69 37.10
CA HIS A 17 18.05 8.33 37.20
C HIS A 17 18.68 8.99 38.42
N ALA A 18 19.74 8.37 38.93
CA ALA A 18 20.52 8.86 40.07
C ALA A 18 21.98 9.06 39.66
N HIS A 19 22.62 10.06 40.25
CA HIS A 19 24.06 10.28 40.15
C HIS A 19 24.72 9.80 41.44
N ILE A 20 25.69 8.89 41.33
CA ILE A 20 26.41 8.33 42.46
C ILE A 20 27.89 8.65 42.29
N VAL A 21 28.53 9.14 43.36
CA VAL A 21 29.96 9.43 43.40
C VAL A 21 30.62 8.40 44.31
N PHE A 22 31.65 7.73 43.79
CA PHE A 22 32.43 6.74 44.54
C PHE A 22 33.81 7.31 44.85
N ASP A 23 34.27 7.14 46.09
CA ASP A 23 35.67 7.37 46.44
C ASP A 23 36.51 6.17 45.98
N TRP A 24 37.43 6.43 45.06
CA TRP A 24 38.36 5.42 44.55
C TRP A 24 39.70 5.40 45.28
N MET A 25 39.83 6.08 46.41
CA MET A 25 41.05 6.04 47.21
C MET A 25 41.12 4.77 48.05
N ASN A 26 42.26 4.09 47.99
CA ASN A 26 42.60 3.10 49.01
C ASN A 26 43.04 3.85 50.28
N HIS A 27 42.20 3.85 51.32
CA HIS A 27 42.47 4.57 52.56
C HIS A 27 43.64 4.03 53.39
N GLU A 28 44.12 2.81 53.13
CA GLU A 28 45.30 2.25 53.80
C GLU A 28 46.61 2.73 53.16
N THR A 29 46.62 2.85 51.83
CA THR A 29 47.83 3.19 51.06
C THR A 29 47.86 4.63 50.54
N GLY A 30 46.73 5.35 50.62
CA GLY A 30 46.54 6.70 50.08
C GLY A 30 46.51 6.78 48.54
N LYS A 31 46.54 5.64 47.83
CA LYS A 31 46.60 5.60 46.37
C LYS A 31 45.22 5.38 45.76
N SER A 32 44.96 6.01 44.62
CA SER A 32 43.77 5.74 43.83
C SER A 32 43.79 4.33 43.24
N ARG A 33 42.66 3.63 43.33
CA ARG A 33 42.40 2.39 42.61
C ARG A 33 41.97 2.74 41.18
N LYS A 34 42.68 2.20 40.19
CA LYS A 34 42.36 2.37 38.78
C LYS A 34 41.57 1.15 38.30
N LEU A 35 40.35 1.36 37.85
CA LEU A 35 39.53 0.32 37.25
C LEU A 35 39.91 0.12 35.78
N ASN A 36 39.88 -1.13 35.33
CA ASN A 36 40.03 -1.52 33.94
C ASN A 36 38.70 -2.04 33.37
N ASP A 37 38.70 -2.44 32.10
CA ASP A 37 37.49 -2.89 31.39
C ASP A 37 36.86 -4.16 32.01
N ASP A 38 37.68 -5.07 32.56
CA ASP A 38 37.21 -6.27 33.22
C ASP A 38 36.51 -5.93 34.54
N ASP A 39 37.09 -5.02 35.34
CA ASP A 39 36.45 -4.53 36.56
C ASP A 39 35.08 -3.90 36.25
N MET A 40 35.00 -3.09 35.19
CA MET A 40 33.73 -2.46 34.77
C MET A 40 32.71 -3.49 34.29
N MET A 41 33.14 -4.54 33.59
CA MET A 41 32.27 -5.63 33.14
C MET A 41 31.71 -6.43 34.33
N GLN A 42 32.54 -6.70 35.34
CA GLN A 42 32.12 -7.33 36.58
C GLN A 42 31.15 -6.45 37.36
N MET A 43 31.43 -5.15 37.49
CA MET A 43 30.53 -4.18 38.13
C MET A 43 29.14 -4.15 37.48
N GLN A 44 29.06 -4.18 36.15
CA GLN A 44 27.78 -4.25 35.43
C GLN A 44 26.98 -5.51 35.77
N THR A 45 27.66 -6.65 35.90
CA THR A 45 27.04 -7.94 36.24
C THR A 45 26.56 -7.95 37.68
N LEU A 46 27.40 -7.50 38.62
CA LEU A 46 27.00 -7.37 40.03
C LEU A 46 25.82 -6.42 40.19
N ALA A 47 25.81 -5.29 39.49
CA ALA A 47 24.71 -4.34 39.54
C ALA A 47 23.40 -4.94 39.01
N SER A 48 23.43 -5.68 37.89
CA SER A 48 22.23 -6.35 37.36
C SER A 48 21.71 -7.40 38.32
N ASP A 49 22.61 -8.18 38.93
CA ASP A 49 22.23 -9.26 39.86
C ASP A 49 21.64 -8.70 41.16
N ILE A 50 22.27 -7.67 41.74
CA ILE A 50 21.80 -7.02 42.98
C ILE A 50 20.46 -6.31 42.77
N LEU A 51 20.30 -5.61 41.64
CA LEU A 51 19.07 -4.88 41.32
C LEU A 51 17.98 -5.78 40.73
N LEU A 52 18.26 -7.07 40.50
CA LEU A 52 17.36 -8.03 39.87
C LEU A 52 16.87 -7.53 38.50
N MET A 53 17.77 -6.93 37.72
CA MET A 53 17.50 -6.38 36.39
C MET A 53 18.21 -7.19 35.31
N GLU A 54 17.71 -7.11 34.07
CA GLU A 54 18.40 -7.70 32.93
C GLU A 54 19.70 -6.95 32.63
N ARG A 55 20.80 -7.69 32.50
CA ARG A 55 22.11 -7.14 32.15
C ARG A 55 22.12 -6.68 30.69
N GLY A 56 22.69 -5.50 30.43
CA GLY A 56 22.92 -5.03 29.08
C GLY A 56 23.81 -5.97 28.25
N GLN A 57 23.59 -6.01 26.94
CA GLN A 57 24.42 -6.78 26.00
C GLN A 57 25.84 -6.21 25.92
N SER A 58 26.84 -7.09 25.76
CA SER A 58 28.24 -6.68 25.70
C SER A 58 28.55 -5.86 24.44
N LYS A 59 29.59 -5.02 24.54
CA LYS A 59 30.10 -4.25 23.40
C LYS A 59 30.57 -5.16 22.24
N ALA A 60 31.15 -6.33 22.55
CA ALA A 60 31.56 -7.30 21.53
C ALA A 60 30.38 -7.80 20.66
N VAL A 61 29.17 -7.87 21.22
CA VAL A 61 27.97 -8.30 20.50
C VAL A 61 27.30 -7.13 19.78
N THR A 62 27.24 -5.97 20.43
CA THR A 62 26.46 -4.83 19.94
C THR A 62 27.24 -3.88 19.04
N GLY A 63 28.57 -3.84 19.18
CA GLY A 63 29.44 -2.86 18.52
C GLY A 63 29.18 -1.41 18.96
N LYS A 64 28.38 -1.18 20.00
CA LYS A 64 27.96 0.17 20.40
C LYS A 64 29.05 0.88 21.18
N GLU A 65 29.36 2.09 20.76
CA GLU A 65 30.20 3.03 21.51
C GLU A 65 29.35 3.91 22.42
N HIS A 66 29.98 4.45 23.46
CA HIS A 66 29.36 5.51 24.23
C HIS A 66 29.22 6.75 23.36
N LEU A 67 28.02 7.30 23.31
CA LEU A 67 27.74 8.55 22.62
C LEU A 67 27.51 9.63 23.67
N GLU A 68 28.14 10.77 23.44
CA GLU A 68 27.82 11.98 24.19
C GLU A 68 26.34 12.31 24.03
N ARG A 69 25.78 13.03 25.01
CA ARG A 69 24.34 13.30 25.09
C ARG A 69 23.77 13.86 23.77
N ASN A 70 24.46 14.80 23.15
CA ASN A 70 23.99 15.45 21.93
C ASN A 70 24.00 14.48 20.74
N ASP A 71 25.06 13.68 20.60
CA ASP A 71 25.17 12.69 19.53
C ASP A 71 24.10 11.60 19.68
N PHE A 72 23.85 11.15 20.91
CA PHE A 72 22.77 10.21 21.18
C PHE A 72 21.39 10.75 20.77
N ILE A 73 21.12 12.04 21.06
CA ILE A 73 19.86 12.69 20.66
C ILE A 73 19.73 12.73 19.14
N ILE A 74 20.81 13.11 18.44
CA ILE A 74 20.84 13.22 16.98
C ILE A 74 20.62 11.85 16.34
N GLU A 75 21.34 10.82 16.78
CA GLU A 75 21.18 9.46 16.24
C GLU A 75 19.78 8.91 16.48
N LYS A 76 19.23 9.11 17.69
CA LYS A 76 17.87 8.67 18.02
C LYS A 76 16.84 9.35 17.12
N GLN A 77 16.94 10.67 16.93
CA GLN A 77 16.03 11.42 16.06
C GLN A 77 16.16 10.99 14.59
N LYS A 78 17.39 10.73 14.12
CA LYS A 78 17.63 10.24 12.75
C LYS A 78 17.02 8.87 12.53
N ALA A 79 17.18 7.94 13.48
CA ALA A 79 16.58 6.61 13.39
C ALA A 79 15.04 6.67 13.42
N GLU A 80 14.48 7.57 14.25
CA GLU A 80 13.04 7.80 14.31
C GLU A 80 12.50 8.39 12.99
N LEU A 81 13.20 9.36 12.41
CA LEU A 81 12.87 9.95 11.11
C LEU A 81 12.87 8.89 10.00
N GLN A 82 13.90 8.05 9.95
CA GLN A 82 13.98 6.96 8.95
C GLN A 82 12.82 5.96 9.07
N ARG A 83 12.40 5.62 10.28
CA ARG A 83 11.23 4.75 10.50
C ARG A 83 9.94 5.43 10.04
N MET A 84 9.78 6.72 10.32
CA MET A 84 8.62 7.47 9.88
C MET A 84 8.57 7.57 8.35
N ASP A 85 9.70 7.82 7.69
CA ASP A 85 9.79 7.86 6.22
C ASP A 85 9.45 6.51 5.59
N ALA A 86 9.93 5.41 6.16
CA ALA A 86 9.58 4.06 5.70
C ALA A 86 8.07 3.79 5.84
N ALA A 87 7.49 4.16 6.99
CA ALA A 87 6.05 4.03 7.21
C ALA A 87 5.23 4.92 6.27
N LYS A 88 5.74 6.13 5.93
CA LYS A 88 5.11 7.04 4.98
C LYS A 88 5.09 6.44 3.57
N ARG A 89 6.22 5.93 3.08
CA ARG A 89 6.31 5.29 1.75
C ARG A 89 5.36 4.10 1.63
N HIS A 90 5.30 3.25 2.64
CA HIS A 90 4.37 2.13 2.65
C HIS A 90 2.90 2.60 2.58
N LYS A 91 2.54 3.70 3.26
CA LYS A 91 1.19 4.28 3.14
C LYS A 91 0.94 4.88 1.76
N GLU A 92 1.91 5.58 1.18
CA GLU A 92 1.83 6.14 -0.18
C GLU A 92 1.64 5.03 -1.23
N GLU A 93 2.34 3.91 -1.11
CA GLU A 93 2.15 2.73 -1.97
C GLU A 93 0.74 2.15 -1.85
N GLN A 94 0.22 2.00 -0.63
CA GLN A 94 -1.16 1.53 -0.44
C GLN A 94 -2.20 2.49 -1.00
N ILE A 95 -1.99 3.80 -0.90
CA ILE A 95 -2.88 4.80 -1.52
C ILE A 95 -2.84 4.67 -3.04
N ASN A 96 -1.65 4.55 -3.64
CA ASN A 96 -1.50 4.39 -5.08
C ASN A 96 -2.22 3.12 -5.60
N LEU A 97 -2.11 2.00 -4.88
CA LEU A 97 -2.83 0.77 -5.21
C LEU A 97 -4.35 0.97 -5.13
N ALA A 98 -4.84 1.56 -4.05
CA ALA A 98 -6.27 1.84 -3.87
C ALA A 98 -6.81 2.79 -4.95
N GLU A 99 -6.03 3.80 -5.38
CA GLU A 99 -6.40 4.70 -6.47
C GLU A 99 -6.48 3.98 -7.82
N GLN A 100 -5.57 3.05 -8.09
CA GLN A 100 -5.61 2.22 -9.31
C GLN A 100 -6.84 1.29 -9.31
N GLU A 101 -7.11 0.60 -8.21
CA GLU A 101 -8.30 -0.23 -8.07
C GLU A 101 -9.59 0.60 -8.23
N LEU A 102 -9.65 1.77 -7.61
CA LEU A 102 -10.80 2.67 -7.75
C LEU A 102 -11.00 3.12 -9.20
N LYS A 103 -9.91 3.41 -9.93
CA LYS A 103 -9.97 3.78 -11.34
C LYS A 103 -10.46 2.60 -12.19
N GLN A 104 -10.00 1.39 -11.91
CA GLN A 104 -10.44 0.17 -12.59
C GLN A 104 -11.93 -0.07 -12.36
N VAL A 105 -12.38 -0.12 -11.09
CA VAL A 105 -13.80 -0.32 -10.75
C VAL A 105 -14.70 0.74 -11.39
N LYS A 106 -14.29 2.02 -11.39
CA LYS A 106 -15.04 3.08 -12.08
C LYS A 106 -15.16 2.84 -13.59
N SER A 107 -14.10 2.33 -14.23
CA SER A 107 -14.10 2.03 -15.67
C SER A 107 -14.99 0.83 -16.01
N GLU A 108 -14.99 -0.21 -15.17
CA GLU A 108 -15.85 -1.39 -15.31
C GLU A 108 -17.32 -1.00 -15.17
N ILE A 109 -17.68 -0.24 -14.12
CA ILE A 109 -19.05 0.26 -13.92
C ILE A 109 -19.53 1.11 -15.11
N ARG A 110 -18.68 1.98 -15.66
CA ARG A 110 -19.03 2.78 -16.83
C ARG A 110 -19.30 1.90 -18.05
N THR A 111 -18.49 0.87 -18.25
CA THR A 111 -18.61 -0.07 -19.37
C THR A 111 -19.88 -0.91 -19.26
N ASP A 112 -20.19 -1.41 -18.08
CA ASP A 112 -21.41 -2.19 -17.82
C ASP A 112 -22.68 -1.36 -17.96
N LYS A 113 -22.67 -0.09 -17.49
CA LYS A 113 -23.78 0.83 -17.73
C LYS A 113 -24.01 1.08 -19.22
N LEU A 114 -22.95 1.31 -19.99
CA LEU A 114 -23.06 1.50 -21.44
C LEU A 114 -23.61 0.25 -22.14
N LYS A 115 -23.13 -0.95 -21.78
CA LYS A 115 -23.66 -2.22 -22.29
C LYS A 115 -25.16 -2.36 -22.00
N LYS A 116 -25.58 -2.15 -20.75
CA LYS A 116 -27.00 -2.27 -20.35
C LYS A 116 -27.90 -1.30 -21.12
N THR A 117 -27.47 -0.06 -21.29
CA THR A 117 -28.22 0.94 -22.08
C THR A 117 -28.32 0.54 -23.56
N ALA A 118 -27.22 0.07 -24.15
CA ALA A 118 -27.22 -0.40 -25.54
C ALA A 118 -28.16 -1.61 -25.74
N THR A 119 -28.12 -2.60 -24.84
CA THR A 119 -29.02 -3.76 -24.88
C THR A 119 -30.48 -3.35 -24.70
N THR A 120 -30.76 -2.42 -23.80
CA THR A 120 -32.13 -1.91 -23.57
C THR A 120 -32.65 -1.16 -24.81
N ALA A 121 -31.82 -0.29 -25.39
CA ALA A 121 -32.17 0.43 -26.61
C ALA A 121 -32.40 -0.53 -27.80
N ALA A 122 -31.52 -1.52 -27.98
CA ALA A 122 -31.68 -2.56 -29.00
C ALA A 122 -32.99 -3.34 -28.79
N THR A 123 -33.29 -3.74 -27.55
CA THR A 123 -34.54 -4.44 -27.21
C THR A 123 -35.77 -3.56 -27.48
N ALA A 124 -35.72 -2.27 -27.13
CA ALA A 124 -36.79 -1.32 -27.40
C ALA A 124 -37.02 -1.15 -28.91
N ILE A 125 -35.95 -1.02 -29.70
CA ILE A 125 -36.02 -0.95 -31.16
C ILE A 125 -36.63 -2.23 -31.72
N THR A 126 -36.12 -3.40 -31.34
CA THR A 126 -36.67 -4.70 -31.78
C THR A 126 -38.15 -4.82 -31.42
N SER A 127 -38.53 -4.46 -30.19
CA SER A 127 -39.94 -4.51 -29.75
C SER A 127 -40.82 -3.54 -30.53
N GLY A 128 -40.34 -2.33 -30.82
CA GLY A 128 -41.06 -1.32 -31.60
C GLY A 128 -41.31 -1.80 -33.03
N VAL A 129 -40.27 -2.33 -33.69
CA VAL A 129 -40.38 -2.90 -35.04
C VAL A 129 -41.34 -4.09 -35.05
N VAL A 130 -41.23 -5.00 -34.07
CA VAL A 130 -42.15 -6.15 -33.94
C VAL A 130 -43.59 -5.70 -33.69
N SER A 131 -43.82 -4.64 -32.90
CA SER A 131 -45.18 -4.12 -32.65
C SER A 131 -45.80 -3.46 -33.88
N LEU A 132 -45.00 -2.76 -34.69
CA LEU A 132 -45.48 -2.02 -35.85
C LEU A 132 -45.79 -2.94 -37.03
N PHE A 133 -44.95 -3.93 -37.27
CA PHE A 133 -45.04 -4.76 -38.47
C PHE A 133 -45.51 -6.19 -38.17
N GLY A 134 -45.41 -6.66 -36.93
CA GLY A 134 -45.66 -8.05 -36.56
C GLY A 134 -44.50 -8.95 -37.01
N SER A 135 -44.14 -9.92 -36.15
CA SER A 135 -43.01 -10.82 -36.42
C SER A 135 -43.17 -11.68 -37.69
N GLY A 136 -44.41 -12.01 -38.07
CA GLY A 136 -44.72 -12.77 -39.28
C GLY A 136 -44.48 -11.99 -40.57
N LYS A 137 -45.01 -10.76 -40.67
CA LYS A 137 -44.80 -9.91 -41.84
C LYS A 137 -43.35 -9.47 -41.98
N LEU A 138 -42.61 -9.34 -40.89
CA LEU A 138 -41.17 -9.03 -40.93
C LEU A 138 -40.40 -10.11 -41.70
N LYS A 139 -40.63 -11.40 -41.37
CA LYS A 139 -39.98 -12.53 -42.05
C LYS A 139 -40.37 -12.61 -43.52
N GLU A 140 -41.63 -12.31 -43.84
CA GLU A 140 -42.09 -12.25 -45.22
C GLU A 140 -41.43 -11.11 -46.00
N LEU A 141 -41.28 -9.93 -45.38
CA LEU A 141 -40.61 -8.78 -45.98
C LEU A 141 -39.12 -9.07 -46.21
N GLU A 142 -38.46 -9.72 -45.25
CA GLU A 142 -37.05 -10.11 -45.33
C GLU A 142 -36.82 -11.09 -46.49
N HIS A 143 -37.64 -12.15 -46.58
CA HIS A 143 -37.61 -13.11 -47.68
C HIS A 143 -37.93 -12.48 -49.05
N ALA A 144 -38.90 -11.55 -49.09
CA ALA A 144 -39.23 -10.83 -50.33
C ALA A 144 -38.08 -9.91 -50.78
N ASN A 145 -37.37 -9.30 -49.84
CA ASN A 145 -36.24 -8.41 -50.13
C ASN A 145 -35.02 -9.20 -50.65
N GLU A 146 -34.72 -10.37 -50.06
CA GLU A 146 -33.70 -11.30 -50.61
C GLU A 146 -34.04 -11.72 -52.05
N LYS A 147 -35.31 -12.10 -52.29
CA LYS A 147 -35.75 -12.52 -53.63
C LYS A 147 -35.64 -11.40 -54.66
N LEU A 148 -35.94 -10.15 -54.26
CA LEU A 148 -35.76 -8.97 -55.12
C LEU A 148 -34.28 -8.68 -55.38
N GLN A 149 -33.40 -8.82 -54.39
CA GLN A 149 -31.95 -8.65 -54.58
C GLN A 149 -31.38 -9.69 -55.56
N ASP A 150 -31.81 -10.94 -55.47
CA ASP A 150 -31.45 -11.99 -56.41
C ASP A 150 -31.92 -11.66 -57.83
N GLU A 151 -33.14 -11.15 -57.96
CA GLU A 151 -33.69 -10.78 -59.26
C GLU A 151 -32.98 -9.56 -59.86
N VAL A 152 -32.65 -8.55 -59.04
CA VAL A 152 -31.85 -7.39 -59.45
C VAL A 152 -30.47 -7.86 -59.91
N SER A 153 -29.81 -8.75 -59.18
CA SER A 153 -28.49 -9.28 -59.55
C SER A 153 -28.53 -10.05 -60.87
N LYS A 154 -29.57 -10.87 -61.08
CA LYS A 154 -29.79 -11.57 -62.36
C LYS A 154 -30.07 -10.61 -63.52
N ARG A 155 -30.82 -9.54 -63.28
CA ARG A 155 -31.06 -8.50 -64.29
C ARG A 155 -29.79 -7.73 -64.60
N ASN A 156 -29.00 -7.38 -63.59
CA ASN A 156 -27.74 -6.65 -63.77
C ASN A 156 -26.74 -7.47 -64.60
N THR A 157 -26.55 -8.74 -64.26
CA THR A 157 -25.69 -9.65 -65.03
C THR A 157 -26.20 -9.87 -66.47
N LYS A 158 -27.52 -9.85 -66.68
CA LYS A 158 -28.11 -9.92 -68.03
C LYS A 158 -27.89 -8.62 -68.82
N ILE A 159 -27.99 -7.46 -68.17
CA ILE A 159 -27.69 -6.15 -68.77
C ILE A 159 -26.22 -6.10 -69.17
N GLU A 160 -25.31 -6.51 -68.29
CA GLU A 160 -23.87 -6.58 -68.58
C GLU A 160 -23.57 -7.48 -69.79
N LYS A 161 -24.20 -8.66 -69.87
CA LYS A 161 -24.07 -9.55 -71.03
C LYS A 161 -24.58 -8.92 -72.33
N LEU A 162 -25.73 -8.24 -72.30
CA LEU A 162 -26.29 -7.57 -73.47
C LEU A 162 -25.42 -6.38 -73.90
N GLN A 163 -24.84 -5.65 -72.95
CA GLN A 163 -23.89 -4.57 -73.21
C GLN A 163 -22.57 -5.09 -73.81
N SER A 164 -22.13 -6.31 -73.47
CA SER A 164 -20.94 -6.94 -74.07
C SER A 164 -21.15 -7.49 -75.49
N GLN A 165 -22.38 -7.48 -76.00
CA GLN A 165 -22.77 -7.96 -77.33
C GLN A 165 -23.05 -6.80 -78.32
N ILE A 166 -22.91 -5.56 -77.86
CA ILE A 166 -22.91 -4.32 -78.67
C ILE A 166 -21.46 -3.88 -78.83
#